data_AF-A0A835IE73-F1
#
_entry.id   AF-A0A835IE73-F1
#
_cell.length_a   1.000
_cell.length_b   1.000
_cell.length_c   1.000
_cell.angle_alpha   90.00
_cell.angle_beta   90.00
_cell.angle_gamma   90.00
#
_symmetry.space_group_name_H-M   'P 1'
#
loop_
_entity.id
_entity.type
_entity.pdbx_description
1 polymer ?
#
loop_
_entity_poly.entity_id
_entity_poly.type
_entity_poly.pdbx_seq_one_letter_code
_entity_poly.pdbx_strand_id
1 'polypeptide(L)'
;PNNNGYGRLMRDKDDIVLLAYNGSPNCRSILFQELLGILEGLKVAEMIGIDQMEIKYPALGAPDLAMRVKELLIASGFKRVNVEKGRRLDHGAWVPTMLMYPNADIPMCQLSIQTNKDGTYHYNMGEALAPLREEGVLIFGSRSATHNLREMGMNNSHIVSWAEVFDTWLKESLLNGRYEDVNHYEKKAPYGKKAHPHPDHFYPLHVALGAAGYKSKVEQIHHSWSLGSISYASYRFMTN
;
A
#
# COMPACT_ATOMS: atom_id res chain seq x y z
N PRO A 1 -33.36 -8.60 -12.85
CA PRO A 1 -33.28 -7.48 -11.87
C PRO A 1 -32.16 -7.73 -10.85
N ASN A 2 -31.36 -6.69 -10.61
CA ASN A 2 -30.22 -6.60 -9.68
C ASN A 2 -28.92 -7.26 -10.14
N ASN A 3 -28.46 -6.81 -11.31
CA ASN A 3 -27.07 -6.93 -11.73
C ASN A 3 -26.34 -5.66 -11.22
N ASN A 4 -25.92 -5.67 -9.95
CA ASN A 4 -25.22 -4.55 -9.33
C ASN A 4 -23.83 -4.42 -9.98
N GLY A 5 -23.68 -3.41 -10.85
CA GLY A 5 -22.49 -3.12 -11.66
C GLY A 5 -21.18 -2.86 -10.90
N TYR A 6 -21.20 -2.91 -9.56
CA TYR A 6 -20.03 -2.73 -8.69
C TYR A 6 -18.97 -3.82 -8.85
N GLY A 7 -19.36 -5.05 -9.25
CA GLY A 7 -18.41 -6.17 -9.41
C GLY A 7 -17.47 -6.04 -10.62
N ARG A 8 -17.68 -5.06 -11.51
CA ARG A 8 -16.92 -4.89 -12.75
C ARG A 8 -15.92 -3.74 -12.72
N LEU A 9 -16.07 -2.79 -11.78
CA LEU A 9 -15.23 -1.58 -11.66
C LEU A 9 -13.93 -1.79 -10.88
N MET A 10 -13.76 -2.93 -10.20
CA MET A 10 -12.60 -3.24 -9.33
C MET A 10 -11.84 -4.48 -9.85
N ARG A 11 -11.67 -4.59 -11.16
CA ARG A 11 -10.99 -5.71 -11.82
C ARG A 11 -9.95 -5.21 -12.82
N ASP A 12 -9.01 -4.33 -12.45
CA ASP A 12 -7.89 -4.03 -13.35
C ASP A 12 -6.62 -3.58 -12.60
N LYS A 13 -5.78 -4.54 -12.17
CA LYS A 13 -4.32 -4.38 -11.93
C LYS A 13 -3.91 -3.23 -10.97
N ASP A 14 -4.47 -3.19 -9.77
CA ASP A 14 -4.48 -2.01 -8.87
C ASP A 14 -3.46 -1.99 -7.70
N ASP A 15 -2.36 -2.74 -7.74
CA ASP A 15 -1.42 -2.79 -6.61
C ASP A 15 -0.04 -2.21 -6.93
N ILE A 16 0.27 -1.10 -6.26
CA ILE A 16 1.42 -0.28 -6.56
C ILE A 16 2.06 0.20 -5.27
N VAL A 17 3.39 0.14 -5.25
CA VAL A 17 4.22 0.89 -4.31
C VAL A 17 4.51 2.23 -4.97
N LEU A 18 4.13 3.29 -4.28
CA LEU A 18 4.46 4.64 -4.71
C LEU A 18 5.82 5.03 -4.17
N LEU A 19 6.61 5.62 -5.05
CA LEU A 19 7.87 6.23 -4.73
C LEU A 19 7.70 7.72 -5.01
N ALA A 20 7.53 8.51 -3.96
CA ALA A 20 7.35 9.95 -4.02
C ALA A 20 8.68 10.62 -3.67
N TYR A 21 9.24 11.41 -4.57
CA TYR A 21 10.53 12.08 -4.35
C TYR A 21 10.32 13.49 -3.81
N ASN A 22 10.68 13.75 -2.55
CA ASN A 22 10.53 15.07 -1.95
C ASN A 22 11.85 15.87 -1.90
N GLY A 23 12.94 15.41 -2.54
CA GLY A 23 14.21 16.14 -2.63
C GLY A 23 14.87 16.53 -1.30
N SER A 24 14.34 16.07 -0.17
CA SER A 24 14.83 16.41 1.16
C SER A 24 15.72 15.28 1.68
N PRO A 25 17.00 15.54 2.02
CA PRO A 25 17.94 14.53 2.53
C PRO A 25 17.57 13.96 3.91
N ASN A 26 16.38 14.27 4.44
CA ASN A 26 15.87 13.86 5.75
C ASN A 26 14.55 13.07 5.70
N CYS A 27 14.10 12.60 4.53
CA CYS A 27 12.90 11.75 4.44
C CYS A 27 13.19 10.32 4.93
N ARG A 28 13.11 10.11 6.25
CA ARG A 28 13.44 8.82 6.92
C ARG A 28 12.24 7.92 7.22
N SER A 29 11.04 8.31 6.76
CA SER A 29 9.80 7.60 7.07
C SER A 29 9.26 6.85 5.86
N ILE A 30 8.88 5.59 6.05
CA ILE A 30 8.08 4.80 5.09
C ILE A 30 6.67 4.70 5.65
N LEU A 31 5.68 4.80 4.77
CA LEU A 31 4.27 4.81 5.16
C LEU A 31 3.54 3.64 4.49
N PHE A 32 2.67 2.94 5.23
CA PHE A 32 1.67 2.01 4.68
C PHE A 32 0.28 2.50 5.05
N GLN A 33 -0.58 2.79 4.06
CA GLN A 33 -1.91 3.36 4.31
C GLN A 33 -2.86 3.24 3.10
N GLU A 34 -4.12 2.88 3.34
CA GLU A 34 -5.24 3.20 2.44
C GLU A 34 -6.07 4.34 3.05
N LEU A 35 -6.22 5.44 2.32
CA LEU A 35 -6.75 6.71 2.83
C LEU A 35 -8.28 6.84 2.74
N LEU A 36 -8.99 5.84 2.21
CA LEU A 36 -10.46 5.88 2.10
C LEU A 36 -11.14 6.01 3.49
N GLY A 37 -10.55 5.45 4.55
CA GLY A 37 -11.08 5.56 5.91
C GLY A 37 -10.94 6.93 6.58
N ILE A 38 -10.06 7.79 6.10
CA ILE A 38 -9.92 9.18 6.61
C ILE A 38 -10.96 10.11 5.97
N LEU A 39 -11.44 9.74 4.78
CA LEU A 39 -12.52 10.45 4.09
C LEU A 39 -13.90 10.22 4.74
N GLU A 40 -14.04 9.34 5.74
CA GLU A 40 -15.32 9.23 6.48
C GLU A 40 -15.67 10.51 7.27
N GLY A 41 -14.71 11.43 7.47
CA GLY A 41 -14.97 12.82 7.90
C GLY A 41 -15.26 13.82 6.77
N LEU A 42 -15.00 13.44 5.51
CA LEU A 42 -15.13 14.23 4.28
C LEU A 42 -15.84 13.40 3.20
N LYS A 43 -17.14 13.15 3.41
CA LYS A 43 -18.11 12.58 2.44
C LYS A 43 -17.51 11.66 1.34
N VAL A 44 -17.02 10.47 1.72
CA VAL A 44 -16.64 9.39 0.77
C VAL A 44 -17.77 9.08 -0.22
N ALA A 45 -19.03 9.20 0.21
CA ALA A 45 -20.20 8.92 -0.64
C ALA A 45 -20.27 9.78 -1.90
N GLU A 46 -19.70 10.99 -1.91
CA GLU A 46 -19.62 11.83 -3.11
C GLU A 46 -18.49 11.38 -4.05
N MET A 47 -17.41 10.75 -3.55
CA MET A 47 -16.29 10.22 -4.35
C MET A 47 -16.54 8.83 -4.95
N ILE A 48 -17.31 7.97 -4.27
CA ILE A 48 -17.64 6.61 -4.76
C ILE A 48 -18.58 6.65 -5.98
N GLY A 49 -19.22 7.80 -6.23
CA GLY A 49 -20.03 8.07 -7.43
C GLY A 49 -19.28 8.79 -8.55
N ILE A 50 -18.00 9.15 -8.36
CA ILE A 50 -17.18 9.78 -9.40
C ILE A 50 -16.56 8.68 -10.24
N ASP A 51 -16.82 8.72 -11.54
CA ASP A 51 -16.13 7.85 -12.49
C ASP A 51 -14.62 8.06 -12.35
N GLN A 52 -13.84 6.99 -12.14
CA GLN A 52 -12.37 7.07 -12.04
C GLN A 52 -11.73 7.77 -13.25
N MET A 53 -12.48 7.90 -14.36
CA MET A 53 -12.10 8.67 -15.52
C MET A 53 -12.07 10.19 -15.31
N GLU A 54 -12.85 10.76 -14.38
CA GLU A 54 -13.02 12.22 -14.24
C GLU A 54 -12.00 12.89 -13.31
N ILE A 55 -11.46 12.17 -12.32
CA ILE A 55 -10.51 12.77 -11.37
C ILE A 55 -9.10 12.81 -11.98
N LYS A 56 -8.57 14.02 -12.18
CA LYS A 56 -7.20 14.25 -12.68
C LYS A 56 -6.30 14.70 -11.54
N TYR A 57 -5.41 13.82 -11.09
CA TYR A 57 -4.23 14.20 -10.31
C TYR A 57 -3.05 14.42 -11.26
N PRO A 58 -2.62 15.65 -11.54
CA PRO A 58 -1.60 15.93 -12.54
C PRO A 58 -0.18 15.80 -11.97
N ALA A 59 0.09 14.75 -11.17
CA ALA A 59 1.43 14.54 -10.62
C ALA A 59 2.47 14.38 -11.73
N LEU A 60 3.62 15.02 -11.54
CA LEU A 60 4.75 14.88 -12.44
C LEU A 60 5.31 13.46 -12.35
N GLY A 61 5.61 12.85 -13.50
CA GLY A 61 6.34 11.58 -13.52
C GLY A 61 7.80 11.78 -13.12
N ALA A 62 8.39 10.81 -12.43
CA ALA A 62 9.80 10.79 -12.03
C ALA A 62 10.61 9.75 -12.84
N PRO A 63 10.98 10.03 -14.12
CA PRO A 63 11.66 9.05 -14.98
C PRO A 63 13.05 8.66 -14.48
N ASP A 64 13.80 9.59 -13.90
CA ASP A 64 15.13 9.31 -13.33
C ASP A 64 15.03 8.36 -12.13
N LEU A 65 14.03 8.57 -11.28
CA LEU A 65 13.71 7.66 -10.18
C LEU A 65 13.32 6.26 -10.70
N ALA A 66 12.52 6.18 -11.77
CA ALA A 66 12.15 4.89 -12.37
C ALA A 66 13.38 4.12 -12.90
N MET A 67 14.36 4.82 -13.48
CA MET A 67 15.63 4.23 -13.90
C MET A 67 16.46 3.78 -12.70
N ARG A 68 16.56 4.60 -11.65
CA ARG A 68 17.27 4.28 -10.42
C ARG A 68 16.70 3.04 -9.72
N VAL A 69 15.37 2.94 -9.64
CA VAL A 69 14.66 1.76 -9.12
C VAL A 69 15.03 0.52 -9.92
N LYS A 70 15.03 0.61 -11.25
CA LYS A 70 15.43 -0.50 -12.12
C LYS A 70 16.87 -0.94 -11.87
N GLU A 71 17.81 -0.02 -11.74
CA GLU A 71 19.21 -0.32 -11.46
C GLU A 71 19.37 -1.08 -10.14
N LEU A 72 18.75 -0.60 -9.07
CA LEU A 72 18.79 -1.22 -7.75
C LEU A 72 18.22 -2.65 -7.78
N LEU A 73 17.05 -2.83 -8.39
CA LEU A 73 16.43 -4.16 -8.49
C LEU A 73 17.28 -5.13 -9.31
N ILE A 74 17.83 -4.70 -10.46
CA ILE A 74 18.72 -5.55 -11.27
C ILE A 74 19.99 -5.91 -10.49
N ALA A 75 20.61 -4.95 -9.81
CA ALA A 75 21.80 -5.17 -8.99
C ALA A 75 21.54 -6.18 -7.85
N SER A 76 20.33 -6.20 -7.29
CA SER A 76 19.89 -7.17 -6.28
C SER A 76 19.39 -8.51 -6.85
N GLY A 77 19.56 -8.75 -8.17
CA GLY A 77 19.27 -10.04 -8.80
C GLY A 77 17.88 -10.20 -9.43
N PHE A 78 17.08 -9.14 -9.50
CA PHE A 78 15.80 -9.16 -10.21
C PHE A 78 16.02 -9.16 -11.73
N LYS A 79 15.75 -10.29 -12.38
CA LYS A 79 16.13 -10.53 -13.79
C LYS A 79 15.37 -9.70 -14.82
N ARG A 80 14.13 -9.26 -14.52
CA ARG A 80 13.25 -8.57 -15.47
C ARG A 80 12.60 -7.39 -14.79
N VAL A 81 13.09 -6.20 -15.11
CA VAL A 81 12.54 -4.93 -14.63
C VAL A 81 12.38 -4.00 -15.82
N ASN A 82 11.12 -3.69 -16.15
CA ASN A 82 10.76 -2.85 -17.27
C ASN A 82 10.32 -1.46 -16.77
N VAL A 83 10.61 -0.43 -17.55
CA VAL A 83 10.14 0.92 -17.29
C VAL A 83 9.09 1.25 -18.35
N GLU A 84 7.85 1.47 -17.92
CA GLU A 84 6.75 1.91 -18.78
C GLU A 84 6.61 3.43 -18.73
N LYS A 85 6.28 4.04 -19.88
CA LYS A 85 6.03 5.48 -20.01
C LYS A 85 4.55 5.73 -20.28
N GLY A 86 4.01 6.84 -19.78
CA GLY A 86 2.66 7.30 -20.10
C GLY A 86 1.52 6.54 -19.40
N ARG A 87 1.83 5.64 -18.45
CA ARG A 87 0.82 5.03 -17.59
C ARG A 87 0.27 6.09 -16.62
N ARG A 88 -1.06 6.17 -16.48
CA ARG A 88 -1.72 7.02 -15.48
C ARG A 88 -1.47 6.48 -14.08
N LEU A 89 -1.56 7.35 -13.07
CA LEU A 89 -1.56 6.90 -11.67
C LEU A 89 -2.77 6.03 -11.41
N ASP A 90 -2.54 4.87 -10.80
CA ASP A 90 -3.59 3.91 -10.45
C ASP A 90 -4.38 4.42 -9.23
N HIS A 91 -5.59 3.88 -8.98
CA HIS A 91 -6.49 4.42 -7.95
C HIS A 91 -5.88 4.39 -6.54
N GLY A 92 -5.26 3.25 -6.20
CA GLY A 92 -4.54 3.09 -4.93
C GLY A 92 -3.38 4.08 -4.77
N ALA A 93 -2.89 4.67 -5.86
CA ALA A 93 -1.82 5.65 -5.84
C ALA A 93 -2.30 7.10 -5.72
N TRP A 94 -3.27 7.51 -6.54
CA TRP A 94 -3.65 8.94 -6.57
C TRP A 94 -4.47 9.38 -5.34
N VAL A 95 -5.33 8.52 -4.78
CA VAL A 95 -6.16 8.87 -3.60
C VAL A 95 -5.31 9.31 -2.41
N PRO A 96 -4.34 8.51 -1.96
CA PRO A 96 -3.53 8.91 -0.81
C PRO A 96 -2.66 10.13 -1.12
N THR A 97 -2.16 10.24 -2.35
CA THR A 97 -1.28 11.32 -2.74
C THR A 97 -2.00 12.66 -2.90
N MET A 98 -3.26 12.69 -3.33
CA MET A 98 -4.09 13.90 -3.32
C MET A 98 -4.25 14.50 -1.91
N LEU A 99 -4.32 13.65 -0.89
CA LEU A 99 -4.49 14.11 0.48
C LEU A 99 -3.17 14.57 1.09
N MET A 100 -2.07 13.87 0.77
CA MET A 100 -0.73 14.22 1.27
C MET A 100 -0.12 15.43 0.55
N TYR A 101 -0.35 15.55 -0.76
CA TYR A 101 0.26 16.54 -1.65
C TYR A 101 -0.80 17.15 -2.59
N PRO A 102 -1.80 17.89 -2.07
CA PRO A 102 -2.94 18.37 -2.87
C PRO A 102 -2.56 19.23 -4.09
N ASN A 103 -1.37 19.83 -4.10
CA ASN A 103 -0.88 20.65 -5.21
C ASN A 103 -0.26 19.83 -6.37
N ALA A 104 -0.11 18.51 -6.22
CA ALA A 104 0.51 17.63 -7.23
C ALA A 104 1.92 18.06 -7.68
N ASP A 105 2.68 18.71 -6.79
CA ASP A 105 3.99 19.31 -7.02
C ASP A 105 5.16 18.34 -6.75
N ILE A 106 4.88 17.14 -6.24
CA ILE A 106 5.86 16.10 -5.96
C ILE A 106 5.97 15.11 -7.13
N PRO A 107 7.16 14.91 -7.72
CA PRO A 107 7.38 13.88 -8.74
C PRO A 107 7.17 12.46 -8.19
N MET A 108 6.51 11.61 -8.98
CA MET A 108 6.12 10.26 -8.57
C MET A 108 6.56 9.19 -9.56
N CYS A 109 6.94 8.03 -9.01
CA CYS A 109 7.16 6.80 -9.75
C CYS A 109 6.28 5.70 -9.14
N GLN A 110 5.67 4.89 -10.01
CA GLN A 110 4.87 3.73 -9.62
C GLN A 110 5.68 2.45 -9.81
N LEU A 111 5.69 1.59 -8.80
CA LEU A 111 6.28 0.26 -8.85
C LEU A 111 5.18 -0.81 -8.72
N SER A 112 5.03 -1.64 -9.74
CA SER A 112 4.07 -2.74 -9.73
C SER A 112 4.56 -3.93 -8.90
N ILE A 113 3.64 -4.57 -8.18
CA ILE A 113 3.88 -5.85 -7.51
C ILE A 113 3.76 -7.05 -8.48
N GLN A 114 4.08 -8.25 -8.02
CA GLN A 114 4.00 -9.50 -8.78
C GLN A 114 3.02 -10.48 -8.11
N THR A 115 1.81 -10.61 -8.67
CA THR A 115 0.73 -11.42 -8.06
C THR A 115 1.04 -12.93 -7.97
N ASN A 116 1.99 -13.43 -8.77
CA ASN A 116 2.46 -14.82 -8.73
C ASN A 116 3.65 -15.06 -7.79
N LYS A 117 4.01 -14.07 -6.97
CA LYS A 117 5.08 -14.12 -5.97
C LYS A 117 4.48 -14.03 -4.56
N ASP A 118 5.32 -14.26 -3.54
CA ASP A 118 4.93 -14.28 -2.12
C ASP A 118 5.39 -13.01 -1.38
N GLY A 119 5.05 -12.92 -0.09
CA GLY A 119 5.45 -11.81 0.77
C GLY A 119 6.96 -11.63 0.86
N THR A 120 7.72 -12.72 0.95
CA THR A 120 9.19 -12.70 1.00
C THR A 120 9.80 -12.07 -0.26
N TYR A 121 9.29 -12.38 -1.45
CA TYR A 121 9.75 -11.75 -2.69
C TYR A 121 9.58 -10.22 -2.66
N HIS A 122 8.43 -9.74 -2.18
CA HIS A 122 8.14 -8.31 -2.09
C HIS A 122 8.91 -7.62 -0.96
N TYR A 123 9.16 -8.32 0.15
CA TYR A 123 10.07 -7.85 1.19
C TYR A 123 11.49 -7.66 0.63
N ASN A 124 12.03 -8.65 -0.09
CA ASN A 124 13.36 -8.53 -0.72
C ASN A 124 13.40 -7.42 -1.79
N MET A 125 12.28 -7.16 -2.47
CA MET A 125 12.14 -6.01 -3.38
C MET A 125 12.26 -4.69 -2.61
N GLY A 126 11.61 -4.59 -1.44
CA GLY A 126 11.78 -3.49 -0.52
C GLY A 126 13.22 -3.30 -0.07
N GLU A 127 13.88 -4.38 0.37
CA GLU A 127 15.28 -4.33 0.82
C GLU A 127 16.22 -3.79 -0.27
N ALA A 128 16.02 -4.21 -1.52
CA ALA A 128 16.77 -3.70 -2.67
C ALA A 128 16.59 -2.19 -2.88
N LEU A 129 15.43 -1.64 -2.49
CA LEU A 129 15.07 -0.24 -2.64
C LEU A 129 15.39 0.62 -1.41
N ALA A 130 15.89 0.02 -0.32
CA ALA A 130 16.25 0.72 0.90
C ALA A 130 17.20 1.94 0.67
N PRO A 131 18.18 1.92 -0.26
CA PRO A 131 19.04 3.07 -0.52
C PRO A 131 18.30 4.33 -0.96
N LEU A 132 17.14 4.22 -1.60
CA LEU A 132 16.36 5.37 -2.07
C LEU A 132 15.95 6.33 -0.95
N ARG A 133 15.87 5.84 0.29
CA ARG A 133 15.54 6.66 1.47
C ARG A 133 16.63 7.69 1.75
N GLU A 134 17.88 7.29 1.61
CA GLU A 134 19.04 8.19 1.74
C GLU A 134 19.13 9.17 0.57
N GLU A 135 18.51 8.83 -0.56
CA GLU A 135 18.38 9.69 -1.74
C GLU A 135 17.17 10.66 -1.64
N GLY A 136 16.42 10.67 -0.53
CA GLY A 136 15.29 11.59 -0.31
C GLY A 136 13.95 11.12 -0.93
N VAL A 137 13.84 9.83 -1.26
CA VAL A 137 12.61 9.21 -1.76
C VAL A 137 11.78 8.69 -0.57
N LEU A 138 10.52 9.14 -0.51
CA LEU A 138 9.48 8.52 0.29
C LEU A 138 8.98 7.25 -0.41
N ILE A 139 9.11 6.11 0.25
CA ILE A 139 8.52 4.85 -0.19
C ILE A 139 7.18 4.68 0.53
N PHE A 140 6.13 4.41 -0.23
CA PHE A 140 4.76 4.34 0.26
C PHE A 140 4.02 3.12 -0.29
N GLY A 141 3.55 2.24 0.59
CA GLY A 141 2.68 1.13 0.23
C GLY A 141 1.21 1.49 0.47
N SER A 142 0.36 1.43 -0.56
CA SER A 142 -1.04 1.82 -0.42
C SER A 142 -1.97 0.61 -0.43
N ARG A 143 -2.54 0.26 0.72
CA ARG A 143 -3.71 -0.63 0.85
C ARG A 143 -4.18 -0.71 2.31
N SER A 144 -5.36 -1.29 2.51
CA SER A 144 -5.96 -1.59 3.81
C SER A 144 -5.26 -2.76 4.49
N ALA A 145 -5.24 -2.72 5.82
CA ALA A 145 -4.68 -3.80 6.63
C ALA A 145 -5.50 -5.10 6.50
N THR A 146 -6.80 -5.00 6.21
CA THR A 146 -7.68 -6.12 5.84
C THR A 146 -8.46 -5.79 4.58
N HIS A 147 -8.51 -6.71 3.61
CA HIS A 147 -9.13 -6.44 2.30
C HIS A 147 -9.92 -7.66 1.78
N ASN A 148 -11.00 -8.03 2.47
CA ASN A 148 -11.94 -9.05 2.00
C ASN A 148 -13.29 -8.44 1.61
N LEU A 149 -13.41 -8.07 0.33
CA LEU A 149 -14.63 -7.47 -0.22
C LEU A 149 -15.85 -8.39 -0.16
N ARG A 150 -15.67 -9.71 -0.01
CA ARG A 150 -16.79 -10.66 0.09
C ARG A 150 -17.48 -10.63 1.46
N GLU A 151 -16.78 -10.11 2.47
CA GLU A 151 -17.23 -10.07 3.87
C GLU A 151 -17.51 -8.63 4.32
N MET A 152 -17.68 -7.69 3.39
CA MET A 152 -18.09 -6.31 3.70
C MET A 152 -19.56 -6.30 4.11
N GLY A 153 -19.84 -5.70 5.27
CA GLY A 153 -21.19 -5.46 5.73
C GLY A 153 -21.56 -4.00 5.56
N MET A 154 -22.27 -3.65 4.48
CA MET A 154 -22.70 -2.26 4.21
C MET A 154 -23.53 -1.63 5.35
N ASN A 155 -24.25 -2.46 6.12
CA ASN A 155 -25.06 -2.04 7.27
C ASN A 155 -24.45 -2.51 8.61
N ASN A 156 -23.23 -3.03 8.60
CA ASN A 156 -22.64 -3.61 9.80
C ASN A 156 -21.86 -2.54 10.56
N SER A 157 -22.43 -2.08 11.67
CA SER A 157 -21.78 -1.16 12.61
C SER A 157 -20.72 -1.86 13.47
N HIS A 158 -20.65 -3.19 13.44
CA HIS A 158 -19.76 -3.97 14.28
C HIS A 158 -18.59 -4.54 13.47
N ILE A 159 -17.39 -4.41 14.05
CA ILE A 159 -16.18 -5.04 13.51
C ILE A 159 -16.34 -6.55 13.64
N VAL A 160 -16.13 -7.28 12.55
CA VAL A 160 -16.19 -8.74 12.54
C VAL A 160 -14.97 -9.33 13.23
N SER A 161 -15.18 -10.32 14.10
CA SER A 161 -14.15 -10.84 15.00
C SER A 161 -12.88 -11.32 14.29
N TRP A 162 -13.02 -12.00 13.15
CA TRP A 162 -11.86 -12.49 12.41
C TRP A 162 -10.96 -11.33 11.91
N ALA A 163 -11.55 -10.18 11.58
CA ALA A 163 -10.82 -9.03 11.04
C ALA A 163 -10.07 -8.32 12.17
N GLU A 164 -10.72 -8.10 13.32
CA GLU A 164 -10.10 -7.55 14.53
C GLU A 164 -8.92 -8.42 15.01
N VAL A 165 -9.07 -9.75 14.98
CA VAL A 165 -8.01 -10.69 15.36
C VAL A 165 -6.81 -10.61 14.41
N PHE A 166 -7.05 -10.55 13.09
CA PHE A 166 -5.96 -10.38 12.12
C PHE A 166 -5.27 -9.01 12.27
N ASP A 167 -6.03 -7.93 12.40
CA ASP A 167 -5.50 -6.58 12.55
C ASP A 167 -4.64 -6.44 13.82
N THR A 168 -5.12 -6.99 14.94
CA THR A 168 -4.37 -7.02 16.20
C THR A 168 -3.08 -7.81 16.05
N TRP A 169 -3.14 -9.01 15.43
CA TRP A 169 -1.93 -9.79 15.14
C TRP A 169 -0.95 -9.03 14.24
N LEU A 170 -1.44 -8.30 13.24
CA LEU A 170 -0.60 -7.53 12.33
C LEU A 170 0.10 -6.40 13.07
N LYS A 171 -0.65 -5.61 13.84
CA LYS A 171 -0.12 -4.54 14.70
C LYS A 171 0.99 -5.07 15.61
N GLU A 172 0.72 -6.14 16.34
CA GLU A 172 1.69 -6.73 17.25
C GLU A 172 2.90 -7.30 16.50
N SER A 173 2.71 -7.90 15.33
CA SER A 173 3.82 -8.42 14.52
C SER A 173 4.75 -7.30 14.07
N LEU A 174 4.19 -6.19 13.59
CA LEU A 174 4.96 -5.03 13.14
C LEU A 174 5.68 -4.33 14.29
N LEU A 175 4.97 -4.04 15.39
CA LEU A 175 5.56 -3.34 16.55
C LEU A 175 6.67 -4.15 17.24
N ASN A 176 6.61 -5.49 17.17
CA ASN A 176 7.61 -6.37 17.78
C ASN A 176 8.67 -6.87 16.77
N GLY A 177 8.72 -6.33 15.56
CA GLY A 177 9.74 -6.72 14.57
C GLY A 177 9.60 -8.15 14.02
N ARG A 178 8.41 -8.77 14.13
CA ARG A 178 8.13 -10.13 13.64
C ARG A 178 7.92 -10.16 12.12
N TYR A 179 8.87 -9.62 11.37
CA TYR A 179 8.73 -9.40 9.92
C TYR A 179 8.67 -10.71 9.13
N GLU A 180 9.35 -11.77 9.60
CA GLU A 180 9.22 -13.11 9.02
C GLU A 180 7.80 -13.66 9.15
N ASP A 181 7.12 -13.40 10.27
CA ASP A 181 5.73 -13.80 10.46
C ASP A 181 4.81 -13.06 9.49
N VAL A 182 5.04 -11.76 9.28
CA VAL A 182 4.30 -10.95 8.30
C VAL A 182 4.53 -11.45 6.87
N ASN A 183 5.79 -11.74 6.50
CA ASN A 183 6.13 -12.29 5.18
C ASN A 183 5.45 -13.63 4.90
N HIS A 184 5.10 -14.38 5.95
CA HIS A 184 4.40 -15.67 5.88
C HIS A 184 2.99 -15.61 6.49
N TYR A 185 2.32 -14.44 6.43
CA TYR A 185 1.03 -14.21 7.08
C TYR A 185 -0.03 -15.26 6.72
N GLU A 186 -0.02 -15.82 5.50
CA GLU A 186 -0.97 -16.85 5.08
C GLU A 186 -0.94 -18.12 5.95
N LYS A 187 0.22 -18.39 6.57
CA LYS A 187 0.47 -19.55 7.44
C LYS A 187 0.54 -19.16 8.91
N LYS A 188 1.08 -17.98 9.21
CA LYS A 188 1.40 -17.53 10.57
C LYS A 188 0.28 -16.68 11.20
N ALA A 189 -0.48 -15.96 10.38
CA ALA A 189 -1.53 -15.08 10.87
C ALA A 189 -2.82 -15.87 11.11
N PRO A 190 -3.52 -15.61 12.23
CA PRO A 190 -4.90 -16.03 12.36
C PRO A 190 -5.71 -15.35 11.24
N TYR A 191 -6.49 -16.15 10.50
CA TYR A 191 -7.33 -15.65 9.40
C TYR A 191 -6.59 -14.98 8.24
N GLY A 192 -5.27 -15.17 8.05
CA GLY A 192 -4.51 -14.48 6.99
C GLY A 192 -5.11 -14.60 5.59
N LYS A 193 -5.44 -15.82 5.15
CA LYS A 193 -6.11 -16.05 3.85
C LYS A 193 -7.53 -15.52 3.78
N LYS A 194 -8.20 -15.36 4.94
CA LYS A 194 -9.53 -14.75 5.01
C LYS A 194 -9.44 -13.23 4.96
N ALA A 195 -8.43 -12.62 5.58
CA ALA A 195 -8.19 -11.19 5.55
C ALA A 195 -7.77 -10.70 4.16
N HIS A 196 -7.00 -11.53 3.44
CA HIS A 196 -6.55 -11.24 2.07
C HIS A 196 -6.77 -12.46 1.17
N PRO A 197 -7.99 -12.67 0.65
CA PRO A 197 -8.28 -13.74 -0.32
C PRO A 197 -7.52 -13.54 -1.65
N HIS A 198 -7.16 -12.29 -1.94
CA HIS A 198 -6.30 -11.83 -3.01
C HIS A 198 -5.06 -11.23 -2.34
N PRO A 199 -3.93 -11.95 -2.29
CA PRO A 199 -2.77 -11.59 -1.46
C PRO A 199 -2.00 -10.37 -2.00
N ASP A 200 -2.22 -10.05 -3.27
CA ASP A 200 -1.65 -8.93 -4.00
C ASP A 200 -1.86 -7.58 -3.29
N HIS A 201 -3.04 -7.39 -2.70
CA HIS A 201 -3.38 -6.21 -1.89
C HIS A 201 -2.53 -6.04 -0.64
N PHE A 202 -1.88 -7.09 -0.15
CA PHE A 202 -1.05 -7.04 1.06
C PHE A 202 0.45 -6.89 0.74
N TYR A 203 0.86 -7.09 -0.50
CA TYR A 203 2.27 -6.98 -0.92
C TYR A 203 2.88 -5.58 -0.85
N PRO A 204 2.14 -4.46 -1.01
CA PRO A 204 2.70 -3.13 -0.77
C PRO A 204 3.26 -2.95 0.65
N LEU A 205 2.66 -3.57 1.67
CA LEU A 205 3.19 -3.57 3.04
C LEU A 205 4.56 -4.25 3.10
N HIS A 206 4.73 -5.36 2.40
CA HIS A 206 5.98 -6.13 2.40
C HIS A 206 7.13 -5.32 1.79
N VAL A 207 6.87 -4.60 0.69
CA VAL A 207 7.88 -3.72 0.08
C VAL A 207 8.24 -2.58 1.03
N ALA A 208 7.24 -1.94 1.67
CA ALA A 208 7.48 -0.92 2.69
C ALA A 208 8.32 -1.47 3.86
N LEU A 209 8.00 -2.67 4.34
CA LEU A 209 8.70 -3.36 5.42
C LEU A 209 10.17 -3.64 5.09
N GLY A 210 10.42 -4.21 3.90
CA GLY A 210 11.77 -4.50 3.44
C GLY A 210 12.61 -3.24 3.25
N ALA A 211 12.02 -2.19 2.69
CA ALA A 211 12.71 -0.93 2.49
C ALA A 211 13.08 -0.25 3.82
N ALA A 212 12.28 -0.44 4.87
CA ALA A 212 12.55 0.07 6.21
C ALA A 212 13.70 -0.68 6.90
N GLY A 213 13.84 -1.98 6.61
CA GLY A 213 14.84 -2.86 7.21
C GLY A 213 14.50 -3.29 8.64
N TYR A 214 15.09 -4.41 9.07
CA TYR A 214 14.77 -5.10 10.34
C TYR A 214 15.04 -4.30 11.64
N LYS A 215 15.78 -3.19 11.57
CA LYS A 215 16.04 -2.31 12.73
C LYS A 215 15.10 -1.10 12.81
N SER A 216 14.16 -0.98 11.87
CA SER A 216 13.21 0.13 11.87
C SER A 216 12.32 0.11 13.11
N LYS A 217 12.06 1.29 13.67
CA LYS A 217 11.00 1.47 14.67
C LYS A 217 9.68 1.64 13.94
N VAL A 218 8.65 0.95 14.40
CA VAL A 218 7.31 1.04 13.80
C VAL A 218 6.37 1.80 14.73
N GLU A 219 5.54 2.67 14.15
CA GLU A 219 4.48 3.38 14.84
C GLU A 219 3.17 3.20 14.07
N GLN A 220 2.08 2.87 14.77
CA GLN A 220 0.74 2.93 14.20
C GLN A 220 0.26 4.38 14.25
N ILE A 221 0.20 5.03 13.09
CA ILE A 221 -0.13 6.46 12.98
C ILE A 221 -1.62 6.73 12.75
N HIS A 222 -2.37 5.69 12.36
CA HIS A 222 -3.82 5.76 12.17
C HIS A 222 -4.44 4.38 12.39
N HIS A 223 -5.68 4.36 12.86
CA HIS A 223 -6.48 3.14 13.02
C HIS A 223 -7.97 3.51 12.97
N SER A 224 -8.64 3.11 11.89
CA SER A 224 -10.09 3.19 11.76
C SER A 224 -10.60 1.98 10.98
N TRP A 225 -11.91 1.80 11.00
CA TRP A 225 -12.60 0.68 10.37
C TRP A 225 -13.73 1.19 9.52
N SER A 226 -14.01 0.51 8.41
CA SER A 226 -15.24 0.68 7.65
C SER A 226 -15.82 -0.66 7.21
N LEU A 227 -17.12 -0.64 6.91
CA LEU A 227 -17.89 -1.78 6.40
C LEU A 227 -17.75 -3.06 7.25
N GLY A 228 -17.48 -2.89 8.55
CA GLY A 228 -17.29 -3.95 9.54
C GLY A 228 -16.03 -4.81 9.39
N SER A 229 -15.30 -4.78 8.27
CA SER A 229 -14.18 -5.70 8.01
C SER A 229 -12.98 -5.10 7.29
N ILE A 230 -13.03 -3.80 6.94
CA ILE A 230 -11.92 -3.09 6.30
C ILE A 230 -11.21 -2.22 7.34
N SER A 231 -9.99 -2.63 7.71
CA SER A 231 -9.12 -1.87 8.60
C SER A 231 -8.24 -0.93 7.78
N TYR A 232 -8.21 0.33 8.20
CA TYR A 232 -7.31 1.36 7.69
C TYR A 232 -6.12 1.59 8.62
N ALA A 233 -5.75 0.59 9.43
CA ALA A 233 -4.53 0.66 10.23
C ALA A 233 -3.34 1.06 9.36
N SER A 234 -2.71 2.17 9.70
CA SER A 234 -1.62 2.76 8.94
C SER A 234 -0.37 2.83 9.79
N TYR A 235 0.78 2.55 9.17
CA TYR A 235 2.04 2.39 9.88
C TYR A 235 3.12 3.28 9.29
N ARG A 236 3.91 3.87 10.19
CA ARG A 236 5.13 4.61 9.85
C ARG A 236 6.33 3.82 10.34
N PHE A 237 7.25 3.54 9.43
CA PHE A 237 8.54 2.94 9.74
C PHE A 237 9.59 4.04 9.79
N MET A 238 10.24 4.19 10.94
CA MET A 238 11.29 5.16 11.20
C MET A 238 12.63 4.44 11.23
N THR A 239 13.57 4.90 10.43
CA THR A 239 14.93 4.36 10.43
C THR A 239 15.88 5.27 11.19
N ASN A 240 16.82 4.69 11.91
CA ASN A 240 17.88 5.43 12.61
C ASN A 240 18.80 6.16 11.63
#